data_AF-A0A1K1SFI9-F1
#
_entry.id   AF-A0A1K1SFI9-F1
#
_cell.length_a   1.000
_cell.length_b   1.000
_cell.length_c   1.000
_cell.angle_alpha   90.00
_cell.angle_beta   90.00
_cell.angle_gamma   90.00
#
_symmetry.space_group_name_H-M   'P 1'
#
loop_
_entity.id
_entity.type
_entity.pdbx_description
1 polymer ?
#
loop_
_entity_poly.entity_id
_entity_poly.type
_entity_poly.pdbx_seq_one_letter_code
_entity_poly.pdbx_strand_id
1 'polypeptide(L)'
;IVDRGYKGVAVEGVKIYHPGLRRGITRGLRAMIRRRSAIEPAIGHMKADGKLDRNWLKGALGDAMHAVLCGAGHNLRMILRKLRLFYALVLIALLNRSTATVVAT
;
A
#
# COMPACT_ATOMS: atom_id res chain seq x y z
N ILE A 1 5.71 6.11 -16.48
CA ILE A 1 6.20 6.28 -15.09
C ILE A 1 6.87 5.01 -14.70
N VAL A 2 8.12 5.08 -14.28
CA VAL A 2 8.99 3.92 -14.07
C VAL A 2 9.65 4.00 -12.70
N ASP A 3 10.25 2.90 -12.30
CA ASP A 3 10.93 2.77 -11.02
C ASP A 3 12.28 3.48 -11.06
N ARG A 4 12.90 3.68 -9.88
CA ARG A 4 14.12 4.48 -9.78
C ARG A 4 15.30 3.90 -10.55
N GLY A 5 15.30 2.59 -10.81
CA GLY A 5 16.34 1.90 -11.58
C GLY A 5 16.49 2.37 -13.02
N TYR A 6 15.47 3.03 -13.59
CA TYR A 6 15.51 3.57 -14.96
C TYR A 6 16.19 4.94 -15.06
N LYS A 7 16.91 5.37 -14.02
CA LYS A 7 17.66 6.63 -14.04
C LYS A 7 18.72 6.57 -15.14
N GLY A 8 18.70 7.55 -16.05
CA GLY A 8 19.66 7.67 -17.15
C GLY A 8 19.28 6.90 -18.41
N VAL A 9 18.17 6.16 -18.40
CA VAL A 9 17.64 5.51 -19.61
C VAL A 9 16.87 6.52 -20.43
N ALA A 10 17.21 6.65 -21.71
CA ALA A 10 16.46 7.43 -22.69
C ALA A 10 15.87 6.47 -23.73
N VAL A 11 14.59 6.67 -24.06
CA VAL A 11 13.89 5.93 -25.12
C VAL A 11 13.36 6.97 -26.09
N GLU A 12 13.67 6.78 -27.37
CA GLU A 12 13.28 7.72 -28.41
C GLU A 12 11.75 7.89 -28.44
N GLY A 13 11.28 9.13 -28.53
CA GLY A 13 9.85 9.46 -28.52
C GLY A 13 9.12 9.29 -27.19
N VAL A 14 9.76 8.80 -26.12
CA VAL A 14 9.08 8.54 -24.83
C VAL A 14 9.67 9.37 -23.69
N LYS A 15 8.81 10.18 -23.05
CA LYS A 15 9.19 10.93 -21.85
C LYS A 15 9.09 10.07 -20.60
N ILE A 16 10.25 9.70 -20.06
CA ILE A 16 10.35 8.85 -18.87
C ILE A 16 10.26 9.71 -17.60
N TYR A 17 9.39 9.26 -16.67
CA TYR A 17 9.21 9.88 -15.37
C TYR A 17 9.50 8.87 -14.27
N HIS A 18 10.46 9.18 -13.40
CA HIS A 18 10.86 8.36 -12.26
C HIS A 18 10.99 9.24 -11.00
N PRO A 19 11.07 8.65 -9.79
CA PRO A 19 11.06 9.40 -8.51
C PRO A 19 12.23 10.38 -8.31
N GLY A 20 13.28 10.28 -9.13
CA GLY A 20 14.46 11.15 -9.06
C GLY A 20 14.33 12.46 -9.83
N LEU A 21 13.29 12.66 -10.64
CA LEU A 21 13.07 13.93 -11.34
C LEU A 21 12.62 15.01 -10.35
N ARG A 22 13.28 16.17 -10.40
CA ARG A 22 12.97 17.32 -9.53
C ARG A 22 12.20 18.44 -10.23
N ARG A 23 12.27 18.54 -11.56
CA ARG A 23 11.72 19.64 -12.37
C ARG A 23 10.68 19.13 -13.38
N GLY A 24 9.71 19.98 -13.75
CA GLY A 24 8.73 19.69 -14.80
C GLY A 24 7.66 18.64 -14.45
N ILE A 25 7.39 18.42 -13.16
CA ILE A 25 6.41 17.43 -12.69
C ILE A 25 5.13 18.12 -12.22
N THR A 26 4.01 17.83 -12.89
CA THR A 26 2.69 18.27 -12.45
C THR A 26 2.26 17.56 -11.17
N ARG A 27 1.31 18.13 -10.41
CA ARG A 27 0.79 17.53 -9.17
C ARG A 27 0.25 16.11 -9.38
N GLY A 28 -0.46 15.86 -10.49
CA GLY A 28 -0.98 14.53 -10.84
C GLY A 28 0.13 13.52 -11.11
N LEU A 29 1.15 13.92 -11.88
CA LEU A 29 2.30 13.08 -12.15
C LEU A 29 3.11 12.75 -10.89
N ARG A 30 3.27 13.71 -9.98
CA ARG A 30 3.89 13.48 -8.67
C ARG A 30 3.12 12.45 -7.85
N ALA A 31 1.78 12.50 -7.87
CA ALA A 31 0.95 11.53 -7.18
C ALA A 31 1.10 10.11 -7.76
N MET A 32 1.13 9.99 -9.09
CA MET A 32 1.36 8.70 -9.75
C MET A 32 2.74 8.12 -9.47
N ILE A 33 3.79 8.96 -9.49
CA ILE A 33 5.16 8.56 -9.11
C ILE A 33 5.18 8.04 -7.67
N ARG A 34 4.60 8.77 -6.71
CA ARG A 34 4.53 8.32 -5.30
C ARG A 34 3.78 7.01 -5.15
N ARG A 35 2.64 6.84 -5.83
CA ARG A 35 1.87 5.60 -5.80
C ARG A 35 2.70 4.42 -6.30
N ARG A 36 3.47 4.60 -7.37
CA ARG A 36 4.35 3.55 -7.91
C ARG A 36 5.52 3.25 -6.98
N SER A 37 6.15 4.27 -6.39
CA SER A 37 7.21 4.08 -5.39
C SER A 37 6.76 3.33 -4.13
N ALA A 38 5.47 3.33 -3.81
CA ALA A 38 4.94 2.58 -2.68
C ALA A 38 4.85 1.05 -2.92
N ILE A 39 5.01 0.59 -4.17
CA ILE A 39 4.94 -0.83 -4.51
C ILE A 39 6.13 -1.60 -3.93
N GLU A 40 7.36 -1.07 -4.05
CA GLU A 40 8.57 -1.74 -3.53
C GLU A 40 8.49 -1.97 -2.00
N PRO A 41 8.14 -0.97 -1.15
CA PRO A 41 7.88 -1.21 0.26
C PRO A 41 6.76 -2.22 0.52
N ALA A 42 5.67 -2.18 -0.25
CA ALA A 42 4.57 -3.13 -0.09
C ALA A 42 5.02 -4.57 -0.35
N ILE A 43 5.82 -4.81 -1.40
CA ILE A 43 6.43 -6.11 -1.66
C ILE A 43 7.39 -6.49 -0.53
N GLY A 44 8.21 -5.56 -0.02
CA GLY A 44 9.08 -5.80 1.13
C GLY A 44 8.31 -6.28 2.37
N HIS A 45 7.20 -5.62 2.71
CA HIS A 45 6.30 -6.08 3.78
C HIS A 45 5.66 -7.43 3.48
N MET A 46 5.29 -7.71 2.22
CA MET A 46 4.75 -9.02 1.85
C MET A 46 5.79 -10.14 1.99
N LYS A 47 7.05 -9.86 1.70
CA LYS A 47 8.18 -10.76 1.91
C LYS A 47 8.42 -11.09 3.38
N ALA A 48 8.61 -10.05 4.19
CA ALA A 48 8.91 -10.20 5.62
C ALA A 48 7.68 -10.63 6.46
N ASP A 49 6.58 -9.88 6.39
CA ASP A 49 5.39 -10.08 7.23
C ASP A 49 4.38 -11.02 6.59
N GLY A 50 4.30 -11.00 5.26
CA GLY A 50 3.34 -11.77 4.47
C GLY A 50 3.76 -13.20 4.15
N LYS A 51 4.94 -13.63 4.60
CA LYS A 51 5.54 -14.96 4.34
C LYS A 51 5.71 -15.27 2.84
N LEU A 52 5.78 -14.25 2.00
CA LEU A 52 5.97 -14.45 0.56
C LEU A 52 7.32 -15.14 0.28
N ASP A 53 8.35 -14.91 1.10
CA ASP A 53 9.66 -15.56 0.98
C ASP A 53 9.69 -17.02 1.47
N ARG A 54 8.58 -17.54 2.02
CA ARG A 54 8.49 -18.92 2.52
C ARG A 54 7.31 -19.62 1.86
N ASN A 55 7.56 -20.23 0.71
CA ASN A 55 6.57 -21.07 0.03
C ASN A 55 6.70 -22.54 0.48
N TRP A 56 5.60 -23.14 0.92
CA TRP A 56 5.52 -24.57 1.27
C TRP A 56 4.85 -25.42 0.17
N LEU A 57 4.26 -24.77 -0.84
CA LEU A 57 3.66 -25.43 -2.00
C LEU A 57 4.76 -25.81 -3.00
N LYS A 58 4.53 -26.90 -3.74
CA LYS A 58 5.52 -27.45 -4.70
C LYS A 58 5.18 -27.04 -6.14
N GLY A 59 6.22 -26.75 -6.91
CA GLY A 59 6.14 -26.48 -8.34
C GLY A 59 5.58 -25.10 -8.69
N ALA A 60 5.66 -24.74 -9.98
CA ALA A 60 5.31 -23.41 -10.48
C ALA A 60 3.85 -23.01 -10.20
N LEU A 61 2.92 -23.96 -10.24
CA LEU A 61 1.53 -23.71 -9.87
C LEU A 61 1.42 -23.34 -8.39
N GLY A 62 2.13 -24.04 -7.52
CA GLY A 62 2.21 -23.74 -6.10
C GLY A 62 2.80 -22.36 -5.82
N ASP A 63 3.86 -21.98 -6.52
CA ASP A 63 4.46 -20.64 -6.43
C ASP A 63 3.46 -19.54 -6.81
N ALA A 64 2.73 -19.72 -7.91
CA ALA A 64 1.71 -18.78 -8.37
C ALA A 64 0.57 -18.65 -7.35
N MET A 65 0.05 -19.77 -6.84
CA MET A 65 -1.01 -19.78 -5.84
C MET A 65 -0.56 -19.11 -4.54
N HIS A 66 0.65 -19.43 -4.04
CA HIS A 66 1.19 -18.84 -2.83
C HIS A 66 1.33 -17.32 -2.95
N ALA A 67 1.87 -16.83 -4.08
CA ALA A 67 2.00 -15.40 -4.33
C ALA A 67 0.65 -14.67 -4.33
N VAL A 68 -0.36 -15.24 -4.98
CA VAL A 68 -1.72 -14.68 -5.01
C VAL A 68 -2.33 -14.65 -3.61
N LEU A 69 -2.22 -15.73 -2.84
CA LEU A 69 -2.76 -15.81 -1.47
C LEU A 69 -2.05 -14.86 -0.50
N CYS A 70 -0.72 -14.73 -0.58
CA CYS A 70 0.05 -13.74 0.17
C CYS A 70 -0.44 -12.31 -0.12
N GLY A 71 -0.69 -12.01 -1.40
CA GLY A 71 -1.27 -10.73 -1.83
C GLY A 71 -2.68 -10.48 -1.28
N ALA A 72 -3.56 -11.47 -1.40
CA ALA A 72 -4.92 -11.40 -0.85
C ALA A 72 -4.88 -11.18 0.68
N GLY A 73 -4.05 -11.94 1.41
CA GLY A 73 -3.86 -11.78 2.84
C GLY A 73 -3.33 -10.39 3.24
N HIS A 74 -2.44 -9.80 2.44
CA HIS A 74 -1.98 -8.42 2.67
C HIS A 74 -3.12 -7.40 2.50
N ASN A 75 -3.94 -7.54 1.46
CA ASN A 75 -5.11 -6.68 1.24
C ASN A 75 -6.12 -6.79 2.38
N LEU A 76 -6.43 -8.00 2.84
CA LEU A 76 -7.31 -8.24 3.98
C LEU A 76 -6.80 -7.57 5.26
N ARG A 77 -5.49 -7.68 5.55
CA ARG A 77 -4.86 -6.98 6.69
C ARG A 77 -5.03 -5.45 6.60
N MET A 78 -4.91 -4.86 5.40
CA MET A 78 -5.14 -3.43 5.22
C MET A 78 -6.60 -3.02 5.48
N ILE A 79 -7.55 -3.81 4.99
CA ILE A 79 -8.99 -3.56 5.21
C ILE A 79 -9.30 -3.63 6.71
N LEU A 80 -8.87 -4.70 7.38
CA LEU A 80 -9.10 -4.89 8.82
C LEU A 80 -8.46 -3.77 9.67
N ARG A 81 -7.28 -3.26 9.28
CA ARG A 81 -6.66 -2.10 9.94
C ARG A 81 -7.54 -0.84 9.83
N LYS A 82 -8.13 -0.57 8.66
CA LYS A 82 -9.03 0.58 8.46
C LYS A 82 -10.33 0.41 9.24
N LEU A 83 -10.92 -0.78 9.20
CA LEU A 83 -12.13 -1.09 9.96
C LEU A 83 -11.90 -0.92 11.46
N ARG A 84 -10.78 -1.43 11.99
CA ARG A 84 -10.44 -1.26 13.42
C ARG A 84 -10.34 0.22 13.81
N LEU A 85 -9.70 1.05 12.98
CA LEU A 85 -9.63 2.49 13.23
C LEU A 85 -11.01 3.14 13.20
N PHE A 86 -11.83 2.78 12.20
CA PHE A 86 -13.20 3.27 12.10
C PHE A 86 -14.04 2.90 13.32
N TYR A 87 -14.01 1.64 13.77
CA TYR A 87 -14.70 1.21 14.98
C TYR A 87 -14.23 1.97 16.23
N ALA A 88 -12.92 2.20 16.37
CA ALA A 88 -12.40 2.99 17.49
C ALA A 88 -12.93 4.43 17.48
N LEU A 89 -13.00 5.07 16.30
CA LEU A 89 -13.56 6.42 16.16
C LEU A 89 -15.06 6.47 16.48
N VAL A 90 -15.83 5.48 16.04
CA VAL A 90 -17.26 5.35 16.37
C VAL A 90 -17.43 5.19 17.88
N LEU A 91 -16.64 4.32 18.52
CA LEU A 91 -16.72 4.10 19.97
C LEU A 91 -16.42 5.39 20.74
N ILE A 92 -15.37 6.12 20.37
CA ILE A 92 -15.02 7.41 21.00
C ILE A 92 -16.17 8.42 20.82
N ALA A 93 -16.75 8.52 19.63
CA ALA A 93 -17.86 9.42 19.37
C ALA A 93 -19.10 9.08 20.20
N LEU A 94 -19.41 7.80 20.39
CA LEU A 94 -20.51 7.34 21.23
C LEU A 94 -20.25 7.66 22.71
N LEU A 95 -19.06 7.35 23.23
CA LEU A 95 -18.69 7.66 24.62
C LEU A 95 -18.76 9.15 24.92
N ASN A 96 -18.26 10.00 24.00
CA ASN A 96 -18.32 11.45 24.15
C ASN A 96 -19.75 12.01 24.12
N ARG A 97 -20.69 11.36 23.43
CA ARG A 97 -22.11 11.73 23.48
C ARG A 97 -22.72 11.37 24.83
N SER A 98 -22.41 10.18 25.36
CA SER A 98 -22.93 9.74 26.66
C SER A 98 -22.45 10.62 27.82
N THR A 99 -21.18 11.07 27.79
CA THR A 99 -20.67 11.99 28.81
C THR A 99 -21.33 13.37 28.71
N ALA A 100 -21.52 13.89 27.50
CA ALA A 100 -22.21 15.17 27.30
C ALA A 100 -23.67 15.13 27.80
N THR A 101 -24.38 14.02 27.62
CA THR A 101 -25.75 13.87 28.16
C THR A 101 -25.79 13.78 29.69
N VAL A 102 -24.81 13.15 30.34
CA VAL A 102 -24.74 13.04 31.81
C VAL A 102 -24.36 14.37 32.46
N VAL A 103 -23.51 15.19 31.83
CA VAL A 103 -23.14 16.52 32.34
C VAL A 103 -24.25 17.55 32.13
N ALA A 104 -25.15 17.32 31.15
CA ALA A 104 -26.27 18.21 30.86
C ALA A 104 -27.54 17.94 31.70
N THR A 105 -27.55 16.88 32.50
CA THR A 105 -28.58 16.56 33.51
C THR A 105 -28.11 16.91 34.91
#